data_AF-A0AAE9W6Z4-F1
#
_entry.id   AF-A0AAE9W6Z4-F1
#
_cell.length_a   1.000
_cell.length_b   1.000
_cell.length_c   1.000
_cell.angle_alpha   90.00
_cell.angle_beta   90.00
_cell.angle_gamma   90.00
#
_symmetry.space_group_name_H-M   'P 1'
#
loop_
_entity.id
_entity.type
_entity.pdbx_description
1 polymer ?
#
loop_
_entity_poly.entity_id
_entity_poly.type
_entity_poly.pdbx_seq_one_letter_code
_entity_poly.pdbx_strand_id
1 'polypeptide(L)'
;MSVHEFLEVLNRSIRQKDANAFSHCFVFSNSSAFYAELSSKLPQDPKGKSKLKGEIQKSFGKIRGWKESVVSYLEFVQKAVSGDPISCWSSLQTVYVNLTTCFAHLDGAWLASIIRSVSTFYVNLSIHLDREFPQNSGALDTNGFLERNFISEASRNVQRAFNVILSDRQPSSSPSKKDAVFTISNLLYKLYFRLKQIRLCQTIQANVLSSGVSINQATSAEIVTFRYYLGRCHLFQHKIHQAETHLRSAFLNCPDEYYKQKRLILIYLTTCGLILGKLTKSYHLEKYGLIPIFQPLIQNLKKGDLRSFQLSLEDVSRRNWFIKHGIYLTLHDRCEIVIWRNLFRKVFFMTFRNAQKTPHVNGQFLLTAALVSTQDETFDIDDVECICISLIDQGYIKGYMIHSSATLVLKKDAAFGFAPIESVMPIVGKDRNEEEFFQK
;
A
#
# COMPACT_ATOMS: atom_id res chain seq x y z
N MET A 1 -19.20 33.18 -19.73
CA MET A 1 -17.88 33.13 -20.39
C MET A 1 -18.00 32.56 -21.80
N SER A 2 -17.66 33.33 -22.82
CA SER A 2 -17.54 32.85 -24.22
C SER A 2 -16.30 31.95 -24.40
N VAL A 3 -16.23 31.18 -25.50
CA VAL A 3 -15.01 30.36 -25.79
C VAL A 3 -13.79 31.24 -25.97
N HIS A 4 -13.96 32.45 -26.52
CA HIS A 4 -12.87 33.40 -26.68
C HIS A 4 -12.34 33.90 -25.33
N GLU A 5 -13.23 34.33 -24.43
CA GLU A 5 -12.88 34.72 -23.05
C GLU A 5 -12.18 33.56 -22.30
N PHE A 6 -12.65 32.32 -22.48
CA PHE A 6 -12.00 31.14 -21.88
C PHE A 6 -10.56 31.00 -22.36
N LEU A 7 -10.31 31.11 -23.67
CA LEU A 7 -8.95 31.02 -24.23
C LEU A 7 -8.06 32.20 -23.81
N GLU A 8 -8.62 33.41 -23.64
CA GLU A 8 -7.87 34.55 -23.14
C GLU A 8 -7.45 34.38 -21.67
N VAL A 9 -8.37 33.95 -20.80
CA VAL A 9 -8.08 33.68 -19.39
C VAL A 9 -7.03 32.57 -19.28
N LEU A 10 -7.15 31.51 -20.08
CA LEU A 10 -6.18 30.41 -20.12
C LEU A 10 -4.80 30.86 -20.62
N ASN A 11 -4.73 31.69 -21.66
CA ASN A 11 -3.47 32.22 -22.16
C ASN A 11 -2.81 33.15 -21.12
N ARG A 12 -3.61 33.95 -20.40
CA ARG A 12 -3.13 34.80 -19.31
C ARG A 12 -2.58 33.95 -18.16
N SER A 13 -3.29 32.91 -17.73
CA SER A 13 -2.84 32.05 -16.62
C SER A 13 -1.56 31.30 -16.96
N ILE A 14 -1.41 30.81 -18.19
CA ILE A 14 -0.16 30.15 -18.65
C ILE A 14 1.01 31.12 -18.68
N ARG A 15 0.81 32.35 -19.18
CA ARG A 15 1.88 33.36 -19.24
C ARG A 15 2.29 33.85 -17.85
N GLN A 16 1.33 33.99 -16.94
CA GLN A 16 1.56 34.44 -15.56
C GLN A 16 1.93 33.29 -14.62
N LYS A 17 1.85 32.04 -15.08
CA LYS A 17 2.07 30.82 -14.27
C LYS A 17 1.15 30.77 -13.05
N ASP A 18 -0.08 31.26 -13.22
CA ASP A 18 -1.09 31.29 -12.18
C ASP A 18 -1.82 29.94 -12.11
N ALA A 19 -1.40 29.11 -11.16
CA ALA A 19 -1.97 27.79 -10.93
C ALA A 19 -3.46 27.84 -10.52
N ASN A 20 -3.89 28.88 -9.81
CA ASN A 20 -5.26 29.01 -9.34
C ASN A 20 -6.18 29.33 -10.51
N ALA A 21 -5.85 30.37 -11.29
CA ALA A 21 -6.61 30.71 -12.49
C ALA A 21 -6.65 29.55 -13.49
N PHE A 22 -5.54 28.82 -13.65
CA PHE A 22 -5.49 27.64 -14.50
C PHE A 22 -6.41 26.52 -14.02
N SER A 23 -6.49 26.27 -12.71
CA SER A 23 -7.37 25.23 -12.14
C SER A 23 -8.86 25.51 -12.34
N HIS A 24 -9.26 26.77 -12.51
CA HIS A 24 -10.62 27.15 -12.89
C HIS A 24 -10.94 26.89 -14.37
N CYS A 25 -9.93 26.86 -15.24
CA CYS A 25 -10.09 26.50 -16.65
C CYS A 25 -10.03 24.98 -16.86
N PHE A 26 -9.09 24.30 -16.20
CA PHE A 26 -8.87 22.86 -16.28
C PHE A 26 -9.50 22.16 -15.07
N VAL A 27 -10.83 22.06 -15.10
CA VAL A 27 -11.59 21.37 -14.05
C VAL A 27 -11.60 19.87 -14.33
N PHE A 28 -11.21 19.08 -13.32
CA PHE A 28 -11.28 17.62 -13.32
C PHE A 28 -12.16 17.17 -12.16
N SER A 29 -13.47 17.13 -12.38
CA SER A 29 -14.45 16.69 -11.39
C SER A 29 -15.51 15.79 -12.03
N ASN A 30 -16.31 15.11 -11.21
CA ASN A 30 -17.48 14.36 -11.68
C ASN A 30 -18.67 15.27 -12.04
N SER A 31 -18.53 16.61 -11.91
CA SER A 31 -19.64 17.53 -12.12
C SER A 31 -19.92 17.73 -13.61
N SER A 32 -21.10 17.29 -14.04
CA SER A 32 -21.56 17.44 -15.43
C SER A 32 -21.87 18.89 -15.81
N ALA A 33 -22.15 19.77 -14.84
CA ALA A 33 -22.61 21.15 -15.11
C ALA A 33 -21.54 22.02 -15.81
N PHE A 34 -20.29 21.98 -15.32
CA PHE A 34 -19.20 22.74 -15.95
C PHE A 34 -18.92 22.24 -17.37
N TYR A 35 -18.86 20.92 -17.55
CA TYR A 35 -18.63 20.34 -18.87
C TYR A 35 -19.77 20.64 -19.83
N ALA A 36 -21.03 20.60 -19.38
CA ALA A 36 -22.20 20.94 -20.19
C ALA A 36 -22.18 22.42 -20.61
N GLU A 37 -21.85 23.33 -19.69
CA GLU A 37 -21.78 24.77 -19.98
C GLU A 37 -20.67 25.07 -21.00
N LEU A 38 -19.49 24.47 -20.86
CA LEU A 38 -18.39 24.69 -21.79
C LEU A 38 -18.64 23.98 -23.13
N SER A 39 -19.15 22.75 -23.11
CA SER A 39 -19.47 21.97 -24.32
C SER A 39 -20.55 22.63 -25.18
N SER A 40 -21.59 23.21 -24.57
CA SER A 40 -22.67 23.89 -25.30
C SER A 40 -22.19 25.12 -26.09
N LYS A 41 -21.06 25.70 -25.68
CA LYS A 41 -20.44 26.86 -26.32
C LYS A 41 -19.41 26.48 -27.39
N LEU A 42 -19.01 25.21 -27.47
CA LEU A 42 -18.03 24.75 -28.45
C LEU A 42 -18.70 24.51 -29.81
N PRO A 43 -18.04 24.90 -30.92
CA PRO A 43 -18.56 24.68 -32.27
C PRO A 43 -18.66 23.18 -32.56
N GLN A 44 -19.83 22.76 -33.07
CA GLN A 44 -20.10 21.38 -33.46
C GLN A 44 -19.78 21.12 -34.93
N ASP A 45 -19.84 22.17 -35.75
CA ASP A 45 -19.60 22.11 -37.19
C ASP A 45 -18.10 21.97 -37.53
N PRO A 46 -17.74 21.23 -38.60
CA PRO A 46 -16.34 21.01 -38.97
C PRO A 46 -15.56 22.31 -39.25
N LYS A 47 -16.22 23.32 -39.83
CA LYS A 47 -15.60 24.63 -40.14
C LYS A 47 -15.27 25.40 -38.86
N GLY A 48 -16.20 25.46 -37.91
CA GLY A 48 -16.02 26.06 -36.59
C GLY A 48 -14.94 25.35 -35.77
N LYS A 49 -14.88 24.01 -35.79
CA LYS A 49 -13.79 23.23 -35.17
C LYS A 49 -12.43 23.55 -35.77
N SER A 50 -12.34 23.69 -37.09
CA SER A 50 -11.10 24.08 -37.77
C SER A 50 -10.66 25.50 -37.41
N LYS A 51 -11.60 26.45 -37.38
CA LYS A 51 -11.34 27.83 -36.96
C LYS A 51 -10.82 27.91 -35.52
N LEU A 52 -11.46 27.19 -34.60
CA LEU A 52 -11.04 27.09 -33.20
C LEU A 52 -9.64 26.49 -33.06
N LYS A 53 -9.33 25.42 -33.79
CA LYS A 53 -7.96 24.84 -33.83
C LYS A 53 -6.93 25.86 -34.34
N GLY A 54 -7.30 26.68 -35.33
CA GLY A 54 -6.49 27.79 -35.82
C GLY A 54 -6.25 28.88 -34.76
N GLU A 55 -7.28 29.26 -34.00
CA GLU A 55 -7.16 30.21 -32.88
C GLU A 55 -6.26 29.66 -31.76
N ILE A 56 -6.43 28.38 -31.39
CA ILE A 56 -5.59 27.72 -30.40
C ILE A 56 -4.13 27.65 -30.88
N GLN A 57 -3.89 27.36 -32.16
CA GLN A 57 -2.54 27.38 -32.74
C GLN A 57 -1.88 28.75 -32.63
N LYS A 58 -2.63 29.83 -32.89
CA LYS A 58 -2.11 31.21 -32.78
C LYS A 58 -1.77 31.59 -31.34
N SER A 59 -2.63 31.22 -30.39
CA SER A 59 -2.49 31.61 -28.98
C SER A 59 -1.47 30.75 -28.21
N PHE A 60 -1.44 29.43 -28.46
CA PHE A 60 -0.69 28.46 -27.65
C PHE A 60 0.39 27.71 -28.43
N GLY A 61 0.43 27.80 -29.76
CA GLY A 61 1.38 27.05 -30.59
C GLY A 61 2.85 27.47 -30.46
N LYS A 62 3.14 28.57 -29.75
CA LYS A 62 4.51 29.05 -29.51
C LYS A 62 5.27 28.20 -28.48
N ILE A 63 4.56 27.61 -27.52
CA ILE A 63 5.17 26.82 -26.45
C ILE A 63 4.76 25.36 -26.65
N ARG A 64 5.76 24.48 -26.73
CA ARG A 64 5.58 23.05 -27.03
C ARG A 64 4.61 22.41 -26.03
N GLY A 65 3.63 21.65 -26.53
CA GLY A 65 2.70 20.85 -25.74
C GLY A 65 1.40 21.58 -25.37
N TRP A 66 1.41 22.92 -25.28
CA TRP A 66 0.23 23.65 -24.83
C TRP A 66 -0.93 23.59 -25.82
N LYS A 67 -0.66 23.70 -27.12
CA LYS A 67 -1.68 23.52 -28.16
C LYS A 67 -2.37 22.16 -28.01
N GLU A 68 -1.59 21.09 -27.91
CA GLU A 68 -2.08 19.72 -27.76
C GLU A 68 -2.87 19.56 -26.46
N SER A 69 -2.40 20.13 -25.35
CA SER A 69 -3.11 20.14 -24.06
C SER A 69 -4.47 20.85 -24.13
N VAL A 70 -4.55 22.03 -24.76
CA VAL A 70 -5.83 22.76 -24.89
C VAL A 70 -6.80 22.00 -25.79
N VAL A 71 -6.35 21.54 -26.96
CA VAL A 71 -7.21 20.80 -27.90
C VAL A 71 -7.74 19.53 -27.25
N SER A 72 -6.87 18.72 -26.63
CA SER A 72 -7.27 17.48 -25.97
C SER A 72 -8.23 17.72 -24.80
N TYR A 73 -8.08 18.82 -24.06
CA TYR A 73 -9.01 19.16 -22.97
C TYR A 73 -10.40 19.50 -23.48
N LEU A 74 -10.51 20.31 -24.55
CA LEU A 74 -11.80 20.64 -25.14
C LEU A 74 -12.49 19.39 -25.74
N GLU A 75 -11.73 18.50 -26.35
CA GLU A 75 -12.23 17.21 -26.84
C GLU A 75 -12.71 16.31 -25.68
N PHE A 76 -11.98 16.29 -24.55
CA PHE A 76 -12.41 15.59 -23.33
C PHE A 76 -13.72 16.15 -22.78
N VAL A 77 -13.88 17.48 -22.72
CA VAL A 77 -15.11 18.13 -22.24
C VAL A 77 -16.31 17.74 -23.10
N GLN A 78 -16.17 17.71 -24.43
CA GLN A 78 -17.24 17.25 -25.33
C GLN A 78 -17.62 15.79 -25.06
N LYS A 79 -16.63 14.90 -24.91
CA LYS A 79 -16.86 13.48 -24.64
C LYS A 79 -17.41 13.21 -23.25
N ALA A 80 -17.02 13.98 -22.24
CA ALA A 80 -17.55 13.88 -20.89
C ALA A 80 -19.06 14.15 -20.84
N VAL A 81 -19.58 15.02 -21.71
CA VAL A 81 -21.01 15.30 -21.84
C VAL A 81 -21.74 14.20 -22.62
N SER A 82 -21.09 13.56 -23.59
CA SER A 82 -21.69 12.49 -24.40
C SER A 82 -22.07 11.24 -23.61
N GLY A 83 -21.49 11.06 -22.42
CA GLY A 83 -21.85 9.98 -21.50
C GLY A 83 -21.18 8.63 -21.76
N ASP A 84 -20.42 8.45 -22.86
CA ASP A 84 -19.64 7.23 -23.08
C ASP A 84 -18.37 7.22 -22.18
N PRO A 85 -18.30 6.34 -21.17
CA PRO A 85 -17.24 6.38 -20.18
C PRO A 85 -15.89 5.92 -20.74
N ILE A 86 -15.86 5.06 -21.78
CA ILE A 86 -14.62 4.57 -22.41
C ILE A 86 -14.00 5.66 -23.29
N SER A 87 -14.81 6.30 -24.16
CA SER A 87 -14.33 7.43 -24.97
C SER A 87 -13.88 8.60 -24.11
N CYS A 88 -14.61 8.88 -23.01
CA CYS A 88 -14.24 9.88 -22.02
C CYS A 88 -12.85 9.57 -21.43
N TRP A 89 -12.62 8.33 -20.98
CA TRP A 89 -11.32 7.91 -20.46
C TRP A 89 -10.19 8.01 -21.48
N SER A 90 -10.41 7.59 -22.73
CA SER A 90 -9.40 7.70 -23.80
C SER A 90 -9.01 9.16 -24.08
N SER A 91 -9.98 10.07 -24.10
CA SER A 91 -9.67 11.50 -24.21
C SER A 91 -8.96 12.05 -22.98
N LEU A 92 -9.35 11.63 -21.78
CA LEU A 92 -8.68 12.01 -20.53
C LEU A 92 -7.23 11.54 -20.48
N GLN A 93 -6.95 10.32 -20.97
CA GLN A 93 -5.58 9.82 -21.13
C GLN A 93 -4.76 10.75 -22.01
N THR A 94 -5.33 11.21 -23.13
CA THR A 94 -4.66 12.14 -24.04
C THR A 94 -4.36 13.48 -23.35
N VAL A 95 -5.34 14.03 -22.60
CA VAL A 95 -5.14 15.22 -21.75
C VAL A 95 -4.00 15.01 -20.77
N TYR A 96 -4.00 13.88 -20.07
CA TYR A 96 -2.99 13.52 -19.07
C TYR A 96 -1.58 13.51 -19.65
N VAL A 97 -1.39 12.85 -20.80
CA VAL A 97 -0.09 12.75 -21.48
C VAL A 97 0.40 14.13 -21.95
N ASN A 98 -0.50 14.94 -22.52
CA ASN A 98 -0.14 16.28 -22.98
C ASN A 98 0.20 17.22 -21.81
N LEU A 99 -0.58 17.20 -20.72
CA LEU A 99 -0.27 17.96 -19.51
C LEU A 99 1.03 17.50 -18.86
N THR A 100 1.32 16.20 -18.84
CA THR A 100 2.60 15.68 -18.34
C THR A 100 3.78 16.19 -19.18
N THR A 101 3.58 16.34 -20.50
CA THR A 101 4.58 16.95 -21.39
C THR A 101 4.80 18.42 -21.05
N CYS A 102 3.75 19.17 -20.75
CA CYS A 102 3.86 20.57 -20.30
C CYS A 102 4.55 20.67 -18.92
N PHE A 103 4.24 19.76 -18.01
CA PHE A 103 4.86 19.67 -16.69
C PHE A 103 6.36 19.34 -16.75
N ALA A 104 6.80 18.64 -17.80
CA ALA A 104 8.21 18.31 -18.01
C ALA A 104 9.10 19.54 -18.32
N HIS A 105 8.52 20.65 -18.78
CA HIS A 105 9.28 21.89 -19.03
C HIS A 105 9.99 22.39 -17.77
N LEU A 106 11.11 23.09 -17.95
CA LEU A 106 11.95 23.56 -16.84
C LEU A 106 11.15 24.39 -15.82
N ASP A 107 10.21 25.19 -16.32
CA ASP A 107 9.35 26.05 -15.52
C ASP A 107 7.97 25.46 -15.20
N GLY A 108 7.77 24.16 -15.42
CA GLY A 108 6.48 23.49 -15.22
C GLY A 108 6.06 23.30 -13.76
N ALA A 109 6.85 23.72 -12.77
CA ALA A 109 6.59 23.43 -11.35
C ALA A 109 5.24 23.97 -10.83
N TRP A 110 4.76 25.10 -11.36
CA TRP A 110 3.44 25.66 -11.01
C TRP A 110 2.26 24.76 -11.39
N LEU A 111 2.48 23.76 -12.27
CA LEU A 111 1.47 22.76 -12.65
C LEU A 111 1.37 21.60 -11.65
N ALA A 112 2.15 21.57 -10.57
CA ALA A 112 2.12 20.47 -9.60
C ALA A 112 0.70 20.20 -9.06
N SER A 113 -0.06 21.26 -8.74
CA SER A 113 -1.44 21.14 -8.24
C SER A 113 -2.38 20.51 -9.28
N ILE A 114 -2.30 20.93 -10.55
CA ILE A 114 -3.14 20.37 -11.61
C ILE A 114 -2.75 18.91 -11.90
N ILE A 115 -1.45 18.59 -11.89
CA ILE A 115 -0.97 17.22 -12.08
C ILE A 115 -1.50 16.30 -10.97
N ARG A 116 -1.54 16.76 -9.72
CA ARG A 116 -2.16 16.01 -8.61
C ARG A 116 -3.65 15.76 -8.86
N SER A 117 -4.39 16.79 -9.28
CA SER A 117 -5.84 16.71 -9.55
C SER A 117 -6.16 15.76 -10.70
N VAL A 118 -5.55 15.98 -11.87
CA VAL A 118 -5.79 15.15 -13.06
C VAL A 118 -5.33 13.71 -12.87
N SER A 119 -4.21 13.47 -12.15
CA SER A 119 -3.76 12.10 -11.82
C SER A 119 -4.78 11.38 -10.94
N THR A 120 -5.32 12.07 -9.94
CA THR A 120 -6.33 11.49 -9.05
C THR A 120 -7.61 11.14 -9.80
N PHE A 121 -8.09 12.06 -10.63
CA PHE A 121 -9.28 11.86 -11.46
C PHE A 121 -9.09 10.72 -12.45
N TYR A 122 -7.98 10.73 -13.19
CA TYR A 122 -7.64 9.71 -14.18
C TYR A 122 -7.51 8.31 -13.56
N VAL A 123 -6.81 8.18 -12.44
CA VAL A 123 -6.67 6.89 -11.73
C VAL A 123 -8.00 6.39 -11.19
N ASN A 124 -8.84 7.27 -10.64
CA ASN A 124 -10.15 6.86 -10.13
C ASN A 124 -11.09 6.39 -11.25
N LEU A 125 -11.11 7.10 -12.39
CA LEU A 125 -11.90 6.69 -13.56
C LEU A 125 -11.38 5.37 -14.13
N SER A 126 -10.05 5.19 -14.23
CA SER A 126 -9.45 3.93 -14.68
C SER A 126 -9.85 2.74 -13.82
N ILE A 127 -9.84 2.91 -12.49
CA ILE A 127 -10.24 1.87 -11.54
C ILE A 127 -11.74 1.58 -11.62
N HIS A 128 -12.55 2.60 -11.88
CA HIS A 128 -14.00 2.46 -12.04
C HIS A 128 -14.32 1.63 -13.30
N LEU A 129 -13.71 1.98 -14.43
CA LEU A 129 -13.91 1.29 -15.69
C LEU A 129 -13.50 -0.18 -15.65
N ASP A 130 -12.33 -0.52 -15.09
CA ASP A 130 -11.93 -1.92 -14.94
C ASP A 130 -12.85 -2.71 -13.98
N ARG A 131 -13.63 -2.02 -13.13
CA ARG A 131 -14.61 -2.65 -12.23
C ARG A 131 -15.97 -2.86 -12.90
N GLU A 132 -16.43 -1.89 -13.69
CA GLU A 132 -17.73 -1.95 -14.40
C GLU A 132 -17.68 -2.77 -15.67
N PHE A 133 -16.56 -2.67 -16.39
CA PHE A 133 -16.27 -3.42 -17.61
C PHE A 133 -15.09 -4.35 -17.32
N PRO A 134 -15.23 -5.33 -16.39
CA PRO A 134 -14.25 -6.39 -16.31
C PRO A 134 -14.22 -7.04 -17.69
N GLN A 135 -13.08 -7.00 -18.36
CA GLN A 135 -12.93 -7.65 -19.66
C GLN A 135 -13.38 -9.12 -19.49
N ASN A 136 -14.48 -9.48 -20.13
CA ASN A 136 -15.00 -10.86 -20.18
C ASN A 136 -14.17 -11.75 -21.12
N SER A 137 -13.07 -11.23 -21.66
CA SER A 137 -12.08 -12.02 -22.37
C SER A 137 -11.17 -12.62 -21.33
N GLY A 138 -11.06 -13.94 -21.23
CA GLY A 138 -10.10 -14.64 -20.36
C GLY A 138 -8.61 -14.37 -20.68
N ALA A 139 -8.29 -13.18 -21.19
CA ALA A 139 -6.94 -12.67 -21.38
C ALA A 139 -6.29 -12.48 -20.01
N LEU A 140 -5.27 -13.29 -19.77
CA LEU A 140 -4.38 -13.15 -18.64
C LEU A 140 -3.24 -12.22 -19.04
N ASP A 141 -2.81 -11.37 -18.12
CA ASP A 141 -1.57 -10.62 -18.24
C ASP A 141 -0.36 -11.58 -18.24
N THR A 142 0.83 -11.03 -18.48
CA THR A 142 2.09 -11.80 -18.48
C THR A 142 2.38 -12.54 -17.17
N ASN A 143 1.64 -12.24 -16.10
CA ASN A 143 1.79 -12.84 -14.77
C ASN A 143 0.63 -13.80 -14.43
N GLY A 144 -0.26 -14.12 -15.39
CA GLY A 144 -1.36 -15.04 -15.18
C GLY A 144 -2.56 -14.44 -14.43
N PHE A 145 -2.67 -13.11 -14.31
CA PHE A 145 -3.81 -12.43 -13.70
C PHE A 145 -4.75 -11.85 -14.76
N LEU A 146 -6.03 -11.69 -14.45
CA LEU A 146 -6.98 -11.01 -15.34
C LEU A 146 -6.44 -9.65 -15.81
N GLU A 147 -6.38 -9.46 -17.12
CA GLU A 147 -5.88 -8.23 -17.73
C GLU A 147 -6.74 -7.03 -17.33
N ARG A 148 -6.08 -5.95 -16.90
CA ARG A 148 -6.71 -4.70 -16.48
C ARG A 148 -6.18 -3.55 -17.30
N ASN A 149 -6.76 -3.37 -18.48
CA ASN A 149 -6.26 -2.47 -19.51
C ASN A 149 -6.18 -1.02 -19.02
N PHE A 150 -7.24 -0.52 -18.37
CA PHE A 150 -7.29 0.88 -17.96
C PHE A 150 -6.31 1.19 -16.83
N ILE A 151 -6.25 0.33 -15.80
CA ILE A 151 -5.29 0.46 -14.69
C ILE A 151 -3.85 0.29 -15.18
N SER A 152 -3.59 -0.66 -16.08
CA SER A 152 -2.25 -0.91 -16.65
C SER A 152 -1.74 0.32 -17.39
N GLU A 153 -2.56 0.88 -18.28
CA GLU A 153 -2.17 2.07 -19.04
C GLU A 153 -2.05 3.30 -18.14
N ALA A 154 -2.95 3.47 -17.18
CA ALA A 154 -2.84 4.53 -16.18
C ALA A 154 -1.54 4.42 -15.38
N SER A 155 -1.09 3.21 -15.02
CA SER A 155 0.17 3.01 -14.29
C SER A 155 1.39 3.47 -15.08
N ARG A 156 1.43 3.20 -16.39
CA ARG A 156 2.51 3.65 -17.28
C ARG A 156 2.53 5.16 -17.39
N ASN A 157 1.37 5.78 -17.56
CA ASN A 157 1.24 7.23 -17.69
C ASN A 157 1.62 7.96 -16.39
N VAL A 158 1.12 7.50 -15.25
CA VAL A 158 1.46 8.06 -13.94
C VAL A 158 2.94 7.84 -13.61
N GLN A 159 3.54 6.73 -14.03
CA GLN A 159 4.98 6.49 -13.89
C GLN A 159 5.81 7.52 -14.67
N ARG A 160 5.37 7.92 -15.87
CA ARG A 160 6.04 8.99 -16.63
C ARG A 160 5.99 10.32 -15.87
N ALA A 161 4.84 10.68 -15.29
CA ALA A 161 4.72 11.88 -14.46
C ALA A 161 5.63 11.80 -13.21
N PHE A 162 5.74 10.64 -12.57
CA PHE A 162 6.68 10.42 -11.47
C PHE A 162 8.14 10.64 -11.89
N ASN A 163 8.55 10.11 -13.05
CA ASN A 163 9.91 10.32 -13.57
C ASN A 163 10.20 11.80 -13.87
N VAL A 164 9.21 12.59 -14.28
CA VAL A 164 9.34 14.05 -14.45
C VAL A 164 9.56 14.75 -13.12
N ILE A 165 8.93 14.28 -12.03
CA ILE A 165 9.16 14.82 -10.68
C ILE A 165 10.58 14.51 -10.21
N LEU A 166 11.06 13.29 -10.43
CA LEU A 166 12.40 12.86 -10.00
C LEU A 166 13.53 13.56 -10.77
N SER A 167 13.29 13.95 -12.02
CA SER A 167 14.27 14.70 -12.81
C SER A 167 14.37 16.18 -12.43
N ASP A 168 13.51 16.67 -11.52
CA ASP A 168 13.56 18.04 -11.03
C ASP A 168 14.79 18.27 -10.14
N ARG A 169 15.78 18.96 -10.71
CA ARG A 169 17.04 19.34 -10.04
C ARG A 169 16.97 20.73 -9.42
N GLN A 170 15.85 21.45 -9.55
CA GLN A 170 15.74 22.78 -8.97
C GLN A 170 15.81 22.69 -7.42
N PRO A 171 16.45 23.68 -6.76
CA PRO A 171 16.40 23.79 -5.31
C PRO A 171 14.95 23.80 -4.85
N SER A 172 14.67 23.31 -3.63
CA SER A 172 13.32 23.18 -3.06
C SER A 172 12.68 24.53 -2.68
N SER A 173 12.78 25.54 -3.53
CA SER A 173 11.99 26.77 -3.48
C SER A 173 10.62 26.49 -4.11
N SER A 174 9.55 26.80 -3.39
CA SER A 174 8.19 26.69 -3.94
C SER A 174 7.99 27.71 -5.08
N PRO A 175 7.34 27.32 -6.21
CA PRO A 175 6.78 26.00 -6.50
C PRO A 175 7.83 24.98 -6.97
N SER A 176 7.71 23.72 -6.52
CA SER A 176 8.56 22.61 -6.96
C SER A 176 7.74 21.48 -7.58
N LYS A 177 8.27 20.77 -8.58
CA LYS A 177 7.59 19.56 -9.10
C LYS A 177 7.50 18.47 -8.04
N LYS A 178 8.43 18.50 -7.08
CA LYS A 178 8.49 17.59 -5.93
C LYS A 178 7.30 17.72 -5.00
N ASP A 179 6.54 18.82 -5.05
CA ASP A 179 5.30 19.02 -4.28
C ASP A 179 4.19 18.01 -4.66
N ALA A 180 4.34 17.30 -5.78
CA ALA A 180 3.43 16.25 -6.22
C ALA A 180 3.91 14.82 -5.87
N VAL A 181 5.13 14.65 -5.33
CA VAL A 181 5.79 13.34 -5.23
C VAL A 181 4.95 12.33 -4.42
N PHE A 182 4.39 12.74 -3.28
CA PHE A 182 3.65 11.83 -2.41
C PHE A 182 2.28 11.47 -2.99
N THR A 183 1.55 12.44 -3.57
CA THR A 183 0.30 12.15 -4.29
C THR A 183 0.55 11.13 -5.40
N ILE A 184 1.55 11.39 -6.27
CA ILE A 184 1.83 10.50 -7.41
C ILE A 184 2.32 9.13 -6.96
N SER A 185 3.20 9.05 -5.96
CA SER A 185 3.67 7.78 -5.39
C SER A 185 2.53 6.96 -4.80
N ASN A 186 1.62 7.59 -4.06
CA ASN A 186 0.45 6.93 -3.50
C ASN A 186 -0.50 6.39 -4.57
N LEU A 187 -0.67 7.12 -5.68
CA LEU A 187 -1.43 6.66 -6.83
C LEU A 187 -0.75 5.47 -7.52
N LEU A 188 0.58 5.50 -7.69
CA LEU A 188 1.35 4.37 -8.22
C LEU A 188 1.21 3.12 -7.35
N TYR A 189 1.36 3.25 -6.03
CA TYR A 189 1.10 2.13 -5.12
C TYR A 189 -0.33 1.60 -5.27
N LYS A 190 -1.33 2.50 -5.35
CA LYS A 190 -2.73 2.11 -5.54
C LYS A 190 -2.96 1.30 -6.82
N LEU A 191 -2.24 1.61 -7.90
CA LEU A 191 -2.29 0.90 -9.18
C LEU A 191 -1.51 -0.43 -9.11
N TYR A 192 -0.25 -0.42 -8.64
CA TYR A 192 0.58 -1.62 -8.57
C TYR A 192 0.03 -2.70 -7.64
N PHE A 193 -0.55 -2.32 -6.50
CA PHE A 193 -1.24 -3.30 -5.64
C PHE A 193 -2.48 -3.91 -6.30
N ARG A 194 -3.15 -3.17 -7.21
CA ARG A 194 -4.27 -3.70 -8.00
C ARG A 194 -3.80 -4.63 -9.10
N LEU A 195 -2.68 -4.30 -9.76
CA LEU A 195 -2.04 -5.12 -10.80
C LEU A 195 -1.24 -6.31 -10.25
N LYS A 196 -1.16 -6.46 -8.91
CA LYS A 196 -0.33 -7.49 -8.24
C LYS A 196 1.17 -7.35 -8.52
N GLN A 197 1.63 -6.18 -8.98
CA GLN A 197 3.04 -5.89 -9.29
C GLN A 197 3.76 -5.25 -8.09
N ILE A 198 3.70 -5.88 -6.91
CA ILE A 198 4.23 -5.33 -5.65
C ILE A 198 5.75 -5.09 -5.71
N ARG A 199 6.48 -5.83 -6.56
CA ARG A 199 7.93 -5.63 -6.75
C ARG A 199 8.28 -4.23 -7.25
N LEU A 200 7.44 -3.61 -8.09
CA LEU A 200 7.66 -2.25 -8.59
C LEU A 200 7.58 -1.19 -7.49
N CYS A 201 6.83 -1.46 -6.42
CA CYS A 201 6.70 -0.57 -5.27
C CYS A 201 8.05 -0.29 -4.58
N GLN A 202 8.99 -1.24 -4.61
CA GLN A 202 10.34 -1.05 -4.06
C GLN A 202 11.12 0.04 -4.80
N THR A 203 10.97 0.11 -6.11
CA THR A 203 11.62 1.14 -6.94
C THR A 203 11.04 2.52 -6.62
N ILE A 204 9.72 2.61 -6.42
CA ILE A 204 9.06 3.85 -6.00
C ILE A 204 9.58 4.30 -4.63
N GLN A 205 9.65 3.39 -3.66
CA GLN A 205 10.17 3.68 -2.32
C GLN A 205 11.60 4.23 -2.41
N ALA A 206 12.51 3.51 -3.06
CA ALA A 206 13.91 3.92 -3.18
C ALA A 206 14.05 5.32 -3.81
N ASN A 207 13.31 5.59 -4.89
CA ASN A 207 13.34 6.88 -5.58
C ASN A 207 12.76 8.03 -4.74
N VAL A 208 11.72 7.79 -3.95
CA VAL A 208 11.18 8.82 -3.04
C VAL A 208 12.20 9.14 -1.94
N LEU A 209 12.79 8.12 -1.32
CA LEU A 209 13.79 8.30 -0.26
C LEU A 209 15.03 9.06 -0.78
N SER A 210 15.45 8.81 -2.02
CA SER A 210 16.59 9.50 -2.64
C SER A 210 16.26 10.85 -3.29
N SER A 211 14.98 11.26 -3.33
CA SER A 211 14.55 12.47 -4.05
C SER A 211 14.92 13.79 -3.35
N GLY A 212 15.34 13.73 -2.09
CA GLY A 212 15.63 14.90 -1.25
C GLY A 212 14.37 15.64 -0.75
N VAL A 213 13.20 15.03 -0.90
CA VAL A 213 11.92 15.60 -0.38
C VAL A 213 11.80 15.37 1.12
N SER A 214 11.24 16.36 1.82
CA SER A 214 10.89 16.21 3.24
C SER A 214 9.43 15.81 3.40
N ILE A 215 9.14 14.96 4.39
CA ILE A 215 7.77 14.60 4.77
C ILE A 215 6.91 15.80 5.16
N ASN A 216 7.53 16.89 5.62
CA ASN A 216 6.85 18.11 6.06
C ASN A 216 6.17 18.88 4.92
N GLN A 217 6.53 18.58 3.66
CA GLN A 217 5.90 19.16 2.47
C GLN A 217 4.59 18.47 2.09
N ALA A 218 4.31 17.28 2.64
CA ALA A 218 3.10 16.52 2.35
C ALA A 218 2.01 16.75 3.40
N THR A 219 0.77 16.56 2.95
CA THR A 219 -0.38 16.53 3.86
C THR A 219 -0.35 15.28 4.74
N SER A 220 -0.98 15.34 5.93
CA SER A 220 -1.10 14.18 6.81
C SER A 220 -1.78 12.99 6.13
N ALA A 221 -2.77 13.24 5.25
CA ALA A 221 -3.43 12.19 4.48
C ALA A 221 -2.48 11.49 3.49
N GLU A 222 -1.59 12.23 2.85
CA GLU A 222 -0.57 11.69 1.94
C GLU A 222 0.43 10.82 2.70
N ILE A 223 0.92 11.29 3.85
CA ILE A 223 1.89 10.54 4.67
C ILE A 223 1.26 9.27 5.26
N VAL A 224 0.02 9.33 5.75
CA VAL A 224 -0.71 8.15 6.24
C VAL A 224 -0.87 7.11 5.12
N THR A 225 -1.24 7.55 3.92
CA THR A 225 -1.39 6.67 2.75
C THR A 225 -0.05 6.07 2.33
N PHE A 226 1.02 6.87 2.33
CA PHE A 226 2.37 6.44 1.98
C PHE A 226 2.87 5.38 2.96
N ARG A 227 2.79 5.64 4.27
CA ARG A 227 3.16 4.69 5.32
C ARG A 227 2.31 3.41 5.27
N TYR A 228 1.02 3.50 4.97
CA TYR A 228 0.18 2.32 4.77
C TYR A 228 0.73 1.42 3.66
N TYR A 229 1.10 1.98 2.51
CA TYR A 229 1.66 1.20 1.41
C TYR A 229 3.06 0.67 1.70
N LEU A 230 3.94 1.45 2.32
CA LEU A 230 5.26 0.97 2.78
C LEU A 230 5.13 -0.21 3.73
N GLY A 231 4.25 -0.09 4.72
CA GLY A 231 3.99 -1.15 5.68
C GLY A 231 3.52 -2.45 5.01
N ARG A 232 2.66 -2.35 4.01
CA ARG A 232 2.23 -3.50 3.21
C ARG A 232 3.34 -4.08 2.33
N CYS A 233 4.21 -3.25 1.76
CA CYS A 233 5.36 -3.71 0.97
C CYS A 233 6.35 -4.46 1.86
N HIS A 234 6.65 -3.94 3.04
CA HIS A 234 7.50 -4.61 4.03
C HIS A 234 6.89 -5.92 4.52
N LEU A 235 5.57 -5.96 4.73
CA LEU A 235 4.87 -7.20 5.09
C LEU A 235 5.00 -8.27 4.00
N PHE A 236 4.86 -7.87 2.72
CA PHE A 236 5.06 -8.74 1.57
C PHE A 236 6.51 -9.24 1.45
N GLN A 237 7.48 -8.44 1.88
CA GLN A 237 8.91 -8.82 1.95
C GLN A 237 9.26 -9.61 3.23
N HIS A 238 8.26 -9.95 4.05
CA HIS A 238 8.43 -10.56 5.37
C HIS A 238 9.30 -9.75 6.36
N LYS A 239 9.44 -8.43 6.15
CA LYS A 239 10.11 -7.50 7.07
C LYS A 239 9.10 -7.01 8.12
N ILE A 240 8.70 -7.91 9.02
CA ILE A 240 7.53 -7.73 9.89
C ILE A 240 7.67 -6.52 10.85
N HIS A 241 8.85 -6.29 11.41
CA HIS A 241 9.11 -5.16 12.31
C HIS A 241 8.99 -3.79 11.61
N GLN A 242 9.53 -3.68 10.41
CA GLN A 242 9.40 -2.47 9.59
C GLN A 242 7.93 -2.26 9.19
N ALA A 243 7.27 -3.33 8.73
CA ALA A 243 5.85 -3.30 8.40
C ALA A 243 5.01 -2.76 9.56
N GLU A 244 5.21 -3.32 10.76
CA GLU A 244 4.54 -2.92 11.99
C GLU A 244 4.76 -1.43 12.29
N THR A 245 6.01 -0.97 12.24
CA THR A 245 6.36 0.43 12.52
C THR A 245 5.61 1.42 11.61
N HIS A 246 5.62 1.17 10.29
CA HIS A 246 4.90 2.03 9.34
C HIS A 246 3.39 1.95 9.52
N LEU A 247 2.83 0.75 9.72
CA LEU A 247 1.38 0.55 9.89
C LEU A 247 0.88 1.15 11.20
N ARG A 248 1.64 1.06 12.30
CA ARG A 248 1.32 1.71 13.57
C ARG A 248 1.32 3.21 13.41
N SER A 249 2.36 3.77 12.79
CA SER A 249 2.42 5.22 12.54
C SER A 249 1.25 5.68 11.65
N ALA A 250 0.90 4.93 10.61
CA ALA A 250 -0.28 5.23 9.78
C ALA A 250 -1.58 5.17 10.59
N PHE A 251 -1.74 4.17 11.47
CA PHE A 251 -2.95 3.99 12.28
C PHE A 251 -3.14 5.12 13.30
N LEU A 252 -2.05 5.54 13.96
CA LEU A 252 -2.07 6.61 14.96
C LEU A 252 -2.33 7.99 14.33
N ASN A 253 -1.76 8.25 13.15
CA ASN A 253 -1.92 9.53 12.44
C ASN A 253 -3.18 9.62 11.57
N CYS A 254 -3.91 8.52 11.39
CA CYS A 254 -5.21 8.53 10.73
C CYS A 254 -6.29 9.01 11.71
N PRO A 255 -7.11 10.03 11.39
CA PRO A 255 -8.22 10.43 12.26
C PRO A 255 -9.30 9.34 12.37
N ASP A 256 -10.00 9.28 13.51
CA ASP A 256 -11.03 8.26 13.77
C ASP A 256 -12.26 8.35 12.85
N GLU A 257 -12.54 9.53 12.31
CA GLU A 257 -13.63 9.80 11.35
C GLU A 257 -13.47 8.99 10.06
N TYR A 258 -12.23 8.70 9.66
CA TYR A 258 -11.92 7.93 8.45
C TYR A 258 -11.95 6.42 8.73
N TYR A 259 -13.14 5.93 9.12
CA TYR A 259 -13.37 4.54 9.55
C TYR A 259 -12.81 3.51 8.58
N LYS A 260 -13.06 3.68 7.27
CA LYS A 260 -12.65 2.72 6.23
C LYS A 260 -11.12 2.62 6.15
N GLN A 261 -10.43 3.75 6.24
CA GLN A 261 -8.97 3.85 6.16
C GLN A 261 -8.33 3.26 7.42
N LYS A 262 -8.81 3.63 8.61
CA LYS A 262 -8.36 3.02 9.87
C LYS A 262 -8.58 1.51 9.88
N ARG A 263 -9.73 1.03 9.42
CA ARG A 263 -10.01 -0.40 9.29
C ARG A 263 -8.99 -1.08 8.39
N LEU A 264 -8.70 -0.52 7.22
CA LEU A 264 -7.71 -1.09 6.29
C LEU A 264 -6.32 -1.18 6.92
N ILE A 265 -5.87 -0.13 7.59
CA ILE A 265 -4.57 -0.13 8.27
C ILE A 265 -4.55 -1.18 9.39
N LEU A 266 -5.61 -1.26 10.19
CA LEU A 266 -5.71 -2.17 11.33
C LEU A 266 -5.64 -3.65 10.94
N ILE A 267 -6.15 -4.03 9.75
CA ILE A 267 -6.05 -5.40 9.24
C ILE A 267 -4.58 -5.83 9.18
N TYR A 268 -3.74 -5.05 8.51
CA TYR A 268 -2.33 -5.37 8.33
C TYR A 268 -1.54 -5.18 9.62
N LEU A 269 -1.90 -4.19 10.45
CA LEU A 269 -1.28 -3.99 11.76
C LEU A 269 -1.56 -5.19 12.69
N THR A 270 -2.78 -5.74 12.66
CA THR A 270 -3.15 -6.94 13.42
C THR A 270 -2.40 -8.16 12.91
N THR A 271 -2.23 -8.32 11.60
CA THR A 271 -1.37 -9.37 11.02
C THR A 271 0.06 -9.29 11.55
N CYS A 272 0.67 -8.10 11.57
CA CYS A 272 2.01 -7.92 12.14
C CYS A 272 2.01 -8.22 13.65
N GLY A 273 0.98 -7.76 14.36
CA GLY A 273 0.83 -7.96 15.80
C GLY A 273 0.74 -9.44 16.21
N LEU A 274 0.05 -10.27 15.43
CA LEU A 274 0.01 -11.72 15.66
C LEU A 274 1.40 -12.35 15.60
N ILE A 275 2.18 -12.00 14.57
CA ILE A 275 3.52 -12.56 14.33
C ILE A 275 4.51 -12.06 15.38
N LEU A 276 4.40 -10.80 15.79
CA LEU A 276 5.29 -10.18 16.78
C LEU A 276 4.85 -10.41 18.24
N GLY A 277 3.75 -11.12 18.47
CA GLY A 277 3.17 -11.29 19.81
C GLY A 277 2.58 -10.01 20.41
N LYS A 278 2.44 -8.93 19.62
CA LYS A 278 1.82 -7.64 20.00
C LYS A 278 0.34 -7.64 19.63
N LEU A 279 -0.47 -8.33 20.42
CA LEU A 279 -1.87 -8.56 20.08
C LEU A 279 -2.72 -7.29 20.09
N THR A 280 -3.56 -7.13 19.06
CA THR A 280 -4.51 -6.02 18.96
C THR A 280 -5.53 -6.08 20.09
N LYS A 281 -5.80 -4.94 20.74
CA LYS A 281 -6.81 -4.84 21.80
C LYS A 281 -8.21 -5.14 21.24
N SER A 282 -9.01 -5.90 22.00
CA SER A 282 -10.36 -6.33 21.60
C SER A 282 -11.27 -5.19 21.17
N TYR A 283 -11.23 -4.05 21.87
CA TYR A 283 -11.99 -2.84 21.51
C TYR A 283 -11.74 -2.38 20.05
N HIS A 284 -10.49 -2.41 19.57
CA HIS A 284 -10.21 -2.03 18.18
C HIS A 284 -10.77 -3.06 17.20
N LEU A 285 -10.66 -4.35 17.52
CA LEU A 285 -11.22 -5.40 16.67
C LEU A 285 -12.75 -5.30 16.59
N GLU A 286 -13.40 -4.96 17.69
CA GLU A 286 -14.84 -4.76 17.76
C GLU A 286 -15.27 -3.54 16.94
N LYS A 287 -14.69 -2.37 17.22
CA LYS A 287 -14.97 -1.11 16.53
C LYS A 287 -14.90 -1.28 15.01
N TYR A 288 -13.91 -2.02 14.51
CA TYR A 288 -13.68 -2.19 13.07
C TYR A 288 -14.25 -3.49 12.47
N GLY A 289 -15.06 -4.25 13.21
CA GLY A 289 -15.71 -5.47 12.71
C GLY A 289 -14.70 -6.54 12.26
N LEU A 290 -13.69 -6.78 13.08
CA LEU A 290 -12.58 -7.71 12.85
C LEU A 290 -12.54 -8.89 13.83
N ILE A 291 -13.41 -8.90 14.85
CA ILE A 291 -13.52 -10.01 15.82
C ILE A 291 -13.71 -11.37 15.13
N PRO A 292 -14.69 -11.58 14.24
CA PRO A 292 -14.94 -12.91 13.65
C PRO A 292 -13.76 -13.44 12.84
N ILE A 293 -12.90 -12.54 12.37
CA ILE A 293 -11.74 -12.86 11.53
C ILE A 293 -10.52 -13.18 12.37
N PHE A 294 -10.17 -12.33 13.34
CA PHE A 294 -8.90 -12.43 14.06
C PHE A 294 -9.00 -13.05 15.45
N GLN A 295 -10.16 -12.99 16.11
CA GLN A 295 -10.30 -13.49 17.48
C GLN A 295 -10.00 -15.00 17.62
N PRO A 296 -10.47 -15.89 16.72
CA PRO A 296 -10.13 -17.32 16.81
C PRO A 296 -8.61 -17.57 16.69
N LEU A 297 -7.96 -16.86 15.76
CA LEU A 297 -6.50 -16.94 15.57
C LEU A 297 -5.76 -16.48 16.82
N ILE A 298 -6.15 -15.33 17.40
CA ILE A 298 -5.54 -14.79 18.63
C ILE A 298 -5.67 -15.79 19.79
N GLN A 299 -6.85 -16.39 19.97
CA GLN A 299 -7.08 -17.35 21.04
C GLN A 299 -6.23 -18.60 20.89
N ASN A 300 -6.18 -19.19 19.69
CA ASN A 300 -5.42 -20.42 19.44
C ASN A 300 -3.90 -20.18 19.48
N LEU A 301 -3.45 -19.01 19.01
CA LEU A 301 -2.05 -18.57 19.12
C LEU A 301 -1.61 -18.39 20.58
N LYS A 302 -2.46 -17.80 21.43
CA LYS A 302 -2.21 -17.73 22.88
C LYS A 302 -2.26 -19.11 23.53
N LYS A 303 -3.12 -20.00 23.04
CA LYS A 303 -3.27 -21.35 23.58
C LYS A 303 -2.03 -22.21 23.30
N GLY A 304 -1.39 -22.00 22.16
CA GLY A 304 -0.38 -22.93 21.65
C GLY A 304 -1.04 -24.12 20.97
N ASP A 305 -2.26 -23.95 20.43
CA ASP A 305 -3.06 -25.00 19.79
C ASP A 305 -2.93 -24.85 18.27
N LEU A 306 -2.05 -25.67 17.67
CA LEU A 306 -1.70 -25.58 16.25
C LEU A 306 -2.87 -26.02 15.38
N ARG A 307 -3.52 -27.13 15.72
CA ARG A 307 -4.62 -27.70 14.93
C ARG A 307 -5.80 -26.76 14.88
N SER A 308 -6.25 -26.22 16.01
CA SER A 308 -7.36 -25.27 16.03
C SER A 308 -7.00 -23.96 15.32
N PHE A 309 -5.73 -23.53 15.36
CA PHE A 309 -5.27 -22.38 14.60
C PHE A 309 -5.35 -22.62 13.08
N GLN A 310 -4.86 -23.76 12.61
CA GLN A 310 -4.96 -24.18 11.20
C GLN A 310 -6.42 -24.28 10.74
N LEU A 311 -7.29 -24.93 11.51
CA LEU A 311 -8.73 -25.00 11.21
C LEU A 311 -9.38 -23.61 11.18
N SER A 312 -8.93 -22.70 12.04
CA SER A 312 -9.40 -21.31 12.01
C SER A 312 -8.93 -20.56 10.76
N LEU A 313 -7.73 -20.82 10.26
CA LEU A 313 -7.23 -20.26 9.02
C LEU A 313 -7.93 -20.84 7.78
N GLU A 314 -8.23 -22.13 7.79
CA GLU A 314 -8.80 -22.89 6.66
C GLU A 314 -10.33 -22.79 6.54
N ASP A 315 -11.01 -22.22 7.53
CA ASP A 315 -12.42 -21.87 7.42
C ASP A 315 -12.68 -21.09 6.12
N VAL A 316 -13.59 -21.62 5.29
CA VAL A 316 -13.83 -21.15 3.92
C VAL A 316 -14.03 -19.63 3.86
N SER A 317 -14.77 -19.06 4.81
CA SER A 317 -15.06 -17.63 4.85
C SER A 317 -13.82 -16.80 5.19
N ARG A 318 -13.05 -17.25 6.20
CA ARG A 318 -11.82 -16.56 6.66
C ARG A 318 -10.69 -16.71 5.66
N ARG A 319 -10.46 -17.91 5.11
CA ARG A 319 -9.44 -18.19 4.10
C ARG A 319 -9.61 -17.28 2.89
N ASN A 320 -10.81 -17.24 2.31
CA ASN A 320 -11.11 -16.37 1.17
C ASN A 320 -10.89 -14.89 1.51
N TRP A 321 -11.23 -14.48 2.73
CA TRP A 321 -10.98 -13.13 3.21
C TRP A 321 -9.47 -12.82 3.34
N PHE A 322 -8.68 -13.72 3.92
CA PHE A 322 -7.23 -13.54 4.05
C PHE A 322 -6.51 -13.55 2.70
N ILE A 323 -6.92 -14.41 1.77
CA ILE A 323 -6.42 -14.44 0.39
C ILE A 323 -6.71 -13.12 -0.31
N LYS A 324 -7.95 -12.62 -0.22
CA LYS A 324 -8.34 -11.32 -0.79
C LYS A 324 -7.48 -10.16 -0.25
N HIS A 325 -7.10 -10.20 1.02
CA HIS A 325 -6.24 -9.19 1.64
C HIS A 325 -4.73 -9.42 1.41
N GLY A 326 -4.34 -10.58 0.91
CA GLY A 326 -2.96 -10.95 0.63
C GLY A 326 -2.13 -11.25 1.89
N ILE A 327 -2.77 -11.77 2.95
CA ILE A 327 -2.12 -12.05 4.24
C ILE A 327 -2.19 -13.52 4.67
N TYR A 328 -2.83 -14.37 3.87
CA TYR A 328 -3.02 -15.79 4.18
C TYR A 328 -1.70 -16.53 4.42
N LEU A 329 -0.82 -16.55 3.42
CA LEU A 329 0.49 -17.22 3.51
C LEU A 329 1.34 -16.62 4.63
N THR A 330 1.33 -15.29 4.77
CA THR A 330 2.07 -14.63 5.85
C THR A 330 1.61 -15.07 7.24
N LEU A 331 0.30 -15.25 7.46
CA LEU A 331 -0.24 -15.75 8.72
C LEU A 331 0.05 -17.24 8.91
N HIS A 332 -0.10 -18.03 7.87
CA HIS A 332 0.17 -19.47 7.88
C HIS A 332 1.64 -19.73 8.27
N ASP A 333 2.59 -19.12 7.55
CA ASP A 333 4.02 -19.45 7.68
C ASP A 333 4.67 -18.82 8.92
N ARG A 334 4.19 -17.66 9.38
CA ARG A 334 4.86 -16.90 10.45
C ARG A 334 4.26 -17.07 11.83
N CYS A 335 3.00 -17.52 11.94
CA CYS A 335 2.39 -17.73 13.24
C CYS A 335 2.74 -19.10 13.85
N GLU A 336 3.07 -20.11 13.04
CA GLU A 336 3.36 -21.45 13.53
C GLU A 336 4.50 -21.47 14.56
N ILE A 337 5.65 -20.85 14.26
CA ILE A 337 6.77 -20.78 15.20
C ILE A 337 6.39 -20.09 16.52
N VAL A 338 5.49 -19.10 16.47
CA VAL A 338 4.98 -18.40 17.65
C VAL A 338 4.05 -19.30 18.48
N ILE A 339 3.25 -20.14 17.82
CA ILE A 339 2.38 -21.13 18.46
C ILE A 339 3.23 -22.16 19.21
N TRP A 340 4.25 -22.72 18.56
CA TRP A 340 5.19 -23.67 19.16
C TRP A 340 5.89 -23.07 20.38
N ARG A 341 6.41 -21.84 20.24
CA ARG A 341 7.01 -21.09 21.35
C ARG A 341 6.04 -20.99 22.53
N ASN A 342 4.78 -20.62 22.28
CA ASN A 342 3.79 -20.43 23.34
C ASN A 342 3.37 -21.74 24.00
N LEU A 343 3.26 -22.83 23.23
CA LEU A 343 2.99 -24.17 23.73
C LEU A 343 4.10 -24.62 24.68
N PHE A 344 5.36 -24.63 24.21
CA PHE A 344 6.50 -25.10 25.00
C PHE A 344 6.75 -24.23 26.23
N ARG A 345 6.52 -22.92 26.13
CA ARG A 345 6.53 -22.04 27.29
C ARG A 345 5.52 -22.48 28.35
N LYS A 346 4.30 -22.85 27.97
CA LYS A 346 3.30 -23.32 28.93
C LYS A 346 3.67 -24.65 29.56
N VAL A 347 4.15 -25.60 28.77
CA VAL A 347 4.64 -26.89 29.28
C VAL A 347 5.74 -26.68 30.30
N PHE A 348 6.69 -25.79 30.02
CA PHE A 348 7.71 -25.39 31.00
C PHE A 348 7.06 -24.90 32.31
N PHE A 349 6.17 -23.91 32.27
CA PHE A 349 5.57 -23.39 33.50
C PHE A 349 4.65 -24.39 34.23
N MET A 350 4.14 -25.42 33.56
CA MET A 350 3.35 -26.48 34.18
C MET A 350 4.21 -27.57 34.84
N THR A 351 5.42 -27.80 34.33
CA THR A 351 6.30 -28.91 34.75
C THR A 351 7.47 -28.44 35.62
N PHE A 352 7.89 -27.19 35.45
CA PHE A 352 8.99 -26.59 36.19
C PHE A 352 8.64 -26.44 37.67
N ARG A 353 9.56 -26.91 38.53
CA ARG A 353 9.46 -26.74 39.98
C ARG A 353 10.57 -25.80 40.44
N ASN A 354 10.24 -24.77 41.22
CA ASN A 354 11.20 -23.76 41.71
C ASN A 354 12.38 -24.36 42.52
N ALA A 355 12.27 -25.60 43.00
CA ALA A 355 13.37 -26.32 43.65
C ALA A 355 14.52 -26.71 42.69
N GLN A 356 14.29 -26.68 41.38
CA GLN A 356 15.31 -27.02 40.37
C GLN A 356 16.32 -25.87 40.22
N LYS A 357 17.62 -26.18 40.39
CA LYS A 357 18.70 -25.18 40.23
C LYS A 357 18.78 -24.60 38.82
N THR A 358 18.54 -25.47 37.82
CA THR A 358 18.61 -25.18 36.39
C THR A 358 17.22 -25.32 35.77
N PRO A 359 16.67 -24.28 35.12
CA PRO A 359 15.41 -24.39 34.39
C PRO A 359 15.52 -25.37 33.23
N HIS A 360 14.71 -26.42 33.22
CA HIS A 360 14.70 -27.42 32.15
C HIS A 360 13.31 -28.06 31.97
N VAL A 361 13.08 -28.67 30.81
CA VAL A 361 11.87 -29.46 30.49
C VAL A 361 12.29 -30.78 29.88
N ASN A 362 11.66 -31.87 30.33
CA ASN A 362 11.81 -33.17 29.70
C ASN A 362 10.99 -33.21 28.38
N GLY A 363 11.62 -33.65 27.30
CA GLY A 363 11.07 -33.72 25.95
C GLY A 363 9.80 -34.57 25.86
N GLN A 364 9.61 -35.55 26.74
CA GLN A 364 8.37 -36.32 26.80
C GLN A 364 7.15 -35.44 27.11
N PHE A 365 7.29 -34.43 27.98
CA PHE A 365 6.19 -33.50 28.25
C PHE A 365 5.92 -32.58 27.07
N LEU A 366 6.98 -32.18 26.35
CA LEU A 366 6.86 -31.39 25.13
C LEU A 366 6.17 -32.20 24.02
N LEU A 367 6.52 -33.48 23.87
CA LEU A 367 5.88 -34.42 22.95
C LEU A 367 4.40 -34.61 23.27
N THR A 368 4.05 -34.89 24.53
CA THR A 368 2.64 -35.01 24.92
C THR A 368 1.85 -33.74 24.56
N ALA A 369 2.44 -32.57 24.77
CA ALA A 369 1.80 -31.31 24.41
C ALA A 369 1.71 -31.11 22.89
N ALA A 370 2.75 -31.52 22.14
CA ALA A 370 2.76 -31.48 20.68
C ALA A 370 1.64 -32.36 20.10
N LEU A 371 1.55 -33.63 20.52
CA LEU A 371 0.49 -34.56 20.10
C LEU A 371 -0.92 -33.98 20.33
N VAL A 372 -1.15 -33.35 21.49
CA VAL A 372 -2.44 -32.71 21.80
C VAL A 372 -2.70 -31.47 20.93
N SER A 373 -1.66 -30.67 20.67
CA SER A 373 -1.76 -29.44 19.89
C SER A 373 -1.94 -29.70 18.39
N THR A 374 -1.26 -30.71 17.84
CA THR A 374 -1.29 -31.04 16.41
C THR A 374 -2.43 -31.99 16.06
N GLN A 375 -2.87 -32.82 17.02
CA GLN A 375 -3.74 -33.98 16.78
C GLN A 375 -3.16 -34.93 15.75
N ASP A 376 -1.83 -35.07 15.76
CA ASP A 376 -1.09 -35.93 14.85
C ASP A 376 -0.25 -36.91 15.68
N GLU A 377 -0.63 -38.19 15.65
CA GLU A 377 0.01 -39.27 16.39
C GLU A 377 1.38 -39.68 15.83
N THR A 378 1.77 -39.14 14.67
CA THR A 378 3.06 -39.43 14.04
C THR A 378 4.23 -38.66 14.66
N PHE A 379 3.95 -37.60 15.43
CA PHE A 379 4.98 -36.82 16.09
C PHE A 379 5.76 -37.68 17.08
N ASP A 380 7.09 -37.59 17.01
CA ASP A 380 7.99 -38.27 17.93
C ASP A 380 8.93 -37.30 18.68
N ILE A 381 9.89 -37.85 19.41
CA ILE A 381 10.86 -37.04 20.15
C ILE A 381 11.74 -36.23 19.20
N ASP A 382 12.13 -36.79 18.05
CA ASP A 382 13.03 -36.14 17.10
C ASP A 382 12.35 -34.89 16.49
N ASP A 383 11.04 -34.95 16.22
CA ASP A 383 10.25 -33.79 15.79
C ASP A 383 10.27 -32.66 16.83
N VAL A 384 10.08 -33.00 18.10
CA VAL A 384 10.08 -32.03 19.20
C VAL A 384 11.46 -31.42 19.41
N GLU A 385 12.52 -32.22 19.28
CA GLU A 385 13.89 -31.72 19.32
C GLU A 385 14.14 -30.75 18.16
N CYS A 386 13.71 -31.08 16.94
CA CYS A 386 13.81 -30.22 15.77
C CYS A 386 13.08 -28.88 15.97
N ILE A 387 11.88 -28.89 16.55
CA ILE A 387 11.13 -27.67 16.88
C ILE A 387 11.88 -26.84 17.94
N CYS A 388 12.41 -27.48 18.98
CA CYS A 388 13.19 -26.79 20.00
C CYS A 388 14.44 -26.13 19.41
N ILE A 389 15.18 -26.84 18.56
CA ILE A 389 16.36 -26.32 17.86
C ILE A 389 15.97 -25.13 16.99
N SER A 390 14.86 -25.23 16.24
CA SER A 390 14.35 -24.13 15.41
C SER A 390 13.99 -22.88 16.23
N LEU A 391 13.41 -23.07 17.43
CA LEU A 391 13.11 -21.99 18.36
C LEU A 391 14.36 -21.36 18.98
N ILE A 392 15.41 -22.17 19.22
CA ILE A 392 16.70 -21.71 19.72
C ILE A 392 17.45 -20.90 18.65
N ASP A 393 17.55 -21.44 17.44
CA ASP A 393 18.23 -20.80 16.30
C ASP A 393 17.62 -19.43 15.98
N GLN A 394 16.29 -19.36 15.93
CA GLN A 394 15.58 -18.11 15.71
C GLN A 394 15.58 -17.16 16.93
N GLY A 395 16.11 -17.58 18.08
CA GLY A 395 16.24 -16.74 19.28
C GLY A 395 14.96 -16.59 20.12
N TYR A 396 13.90 -17.34 19.82
CA TYR A 396 12.70 -17.40 20.66
C TYR A 396 12.94 -18.09 22.00
N ILE A 397 13.88 -19.04 22.02
CA ILE A 397 14.35 -19.75 23.21
C ILE A 397 15.86 -19.52 23.35
N LYS A 398 16.31 -19.22 24.56
CA LYS A 398 17.72 -19.14 24.95
C LYS A 398 18.02 -20.35 25.80
N GLY A 399 18.75 -21.31 25.24
CA GLY A 399 18.98 -22.59 25.87
C GLY A 399 19.72 -23.54 24.94
N TYR A 400 19.74 -24.82 25.30
CA TYR A 400 20.29 -25.90 24.49
C TYR A 400 19.50 -27.19 24.74
N MET A 401 19.57 -28.11 23.77
CA MET A 401 19.01 -29.45 23.88
C MET A 401 20.08 -30.45 24.30
N ILE A 402 19.76 -31.34 25.23
CA ILE A 402 20.54 -32.54 25.56
C ILE A 402 19.86 -33.72 24.88
N HIS A 403 20.38 -34.15 23.74
CA HIS A 403 19.80 -35.22 22.91
C HIS A 403 19.67 -36.55 23.67
N SER A 404 20.71 -36.97 24.40
CA SER A 404 20.72 -38.26 25.12
C SER A 404 19.61 -38.42 26.17
N SER A 405 19.05 -37.32 26.66
CA SER A 405 17.96 -37.33 27.64
C SER A 405 16.73 -36.55 27.16
N ALA A 406 16.67 -36.20 25.87
CA ALA A 406 15.65 -35.35 25.26
C ALA A 406 15.30 -34.13 26.13
N THR A 407 16.29 -33.45 26.73
CA THR A 407 16.03 -32.41 27.73
C THR A 407 16.33 -31.02 27.19
N LEU A 408 15.32 -30.15 27.18
CA LEU A 408 15.49 -28.73 26.88
C LEU A 408 15.98 -28.00 28.13
N VAL A 409 17.22 -27.53 28.12
CA VAL A 409 17.78 -26.71 29.20
C VAL A 409 17.69 -25.24 28.82
N LEU A 410 17.11 -24.43 29.70
CA LEU A 410 16.82 -23.02 29.46
C LEU A 410 17.77 -22.11 30.25
N LYS A 411 18.06 -20.95 29.67
CA LYS A 411 18.83 -19.90 30.34
C LYS A 411 18.09 -19.44 31.60
N LYS A 412 18.81 -19.37 32.72
CA LYS A 412 18.29 -18.81 33.96
C LYS A 412 18.33 -17.27 33.90
N ASP A 413 17.22 -16.69 33.46
CA ASP A 413 16.98 -15.24 33.48
C ASP A 413 15.53 -14.95 33.89
N ALA A 414 15.14 -13.67 33.94
CA ALA A 414 13.78 -13.26 34.32
C ALA A 414 12.69 -13.81 33.38
N ALA A 415 13.05 -14.22 32.16
CA ALA A 415 12.14 -14.80 31.18
C ALA A 415 12.21 -16.33 31.12
N PHE A 416 13.04 -16.95 31.97
CA PHE A 416 13.37 -18.38 31.94
C PHE A 416 13.77 -18.86 30.54
N GLY A 417 14.58 -18.05 29.84
CA GLY A 417 15.06 -18.37 28.49
C GLY A 417 14.04 -18.14 27.38
N PHE A 418 12.77 -17.83 27.65
CA PHE A 418 11.78 -17.51 26.62
C PHE A 418 11.80 -16.02 26.28
N ALA A 419 12.55 -15.63 25.25
CA ALA A 419 12.63 -14.24 24.82
C ALA A 419 11.23 -13.65 24.51
N PRO A 420 10.98 -12.36 24.80
CA PRO A 420 9.78 -11.67 24.31
C PRO A 420 9.71 -11.78 22.78
N ILE A 421 8.58 -12.20 22.22
CA ILE A 421 8.41 -12.46 20.78
C ILE A 421 8.81 -11.22 19.96
N GLU A 422 8.42 -10.03 20.42
CA GLU A 422 8.76 -8.76 19.77
C GLU A 422 10.26 -8.40 19.79
N SER A 423 11.05 -9.00 20.69
CA SER A 423 12.50 -8.75 20.75
C SER A 423 13.26 -9.59 19.75
N VAL A 424 12.61 -10.61 19.17
CA VAL A 424 13.18 -11.47 18.14
C VAL A 424 13.14 -10.73 16.81
N MET A 425 14.28 -10.18 16.42
CA MET A 425 14.47 -9.53 15.13
C MET A 425 15.03 -10.56 14.14
N PRO A 426 14.48 -10.69 12.92
CA PRO A 426 15.23 -11.33 11.86
C PRO A 426 16.51 -10.51 11.61
N ILE A 427 17.58 -11.15 11.14
CA ILE A 427 18.94 -10.59 10.95
C ILE A 427 18.97 -9.38 9.97
N VAL A 428 17.84 -8.98 9.40
CA VAL A 428 17.73 -7.83 8.49
C VAL A 428 17.98 -6.53 9.25
N GLY A 429 19.14 -5.92 9.00
CA GLY A 429 19.54 -4.65 9.58
C GLY A 429 18.53 -3.53 9.34
N LYS A 430 18.48 -2.57 10.27
CA LYS A 430 17.69 -1.35 10.14
C LYS A 430 18.11 -0.60 8.88
N ASP A 431 17.14 -0.26 8.02
CA ASP A 431 17.37 0.58 6.86
C ASP A 431 17.56 2.04 7.32
N ARG A 432 18.83 2.43 7.51
CA ARG A 432 19.19 3.76 8.02
C ARG A 432 18.62 4.89 7.16
N ASN A 433 18.51 4.70 5.84
CA ASN A 433 17.99 5.70 4.93
C ASN A 433 16.49 5.95 5.18
N GLU A 434 15.73 4.88 5.44
CA GLU A 434 14.31 4.98 5.76
C GLU A 434 14.09 5.61 7.15
N GLU A 435 14.89 5.25 8.15
CA GLU A 435 14.82 5.86 9.47
C GLU A 435 15.12 7.37 9.42
N GLU A 436 16.20 7.77 8.73
CA GLU A 436 16.56 9.19 8.56
C GLU A 436 15.49 9.99 7.81
N PHE A 437 14.84 9.42 6.79
CA PHE A 437 13.79 10.09 6.03
C PHE A 437 12.56 10.42 6.87
N PHE A 438 12.24 9.58 7.87
CA PHE A 438 11.06 9.74 8.72
C PHE A 438 11.34 10.37 10.09
N GLN A 439 12.61 10.58 10.46
CA GLN A 439 13.02 11.30 11.66
C GLN A 439 13.25 12.80 11.41
N LYS A 440 13.49 13.20 10.16
CA LYS A 440 13.54 14.60 9.68
C LYS A 440 12.12 15.10 9.38
#